data_AF-A0A1J3D0X7-F1
#
_entry.id   AF-A0A1J3D0X7-F1
#
_cell.length_a   1.000
_cell.length_b   1.000
_cell.length_c   1.000
_cell.angle_alpha   90.00
_cell.angle_beta   90.00
_cell.angle_gamma   90.00
#
_symmetry.space_group_name_H-M   'P 1'
#
loop_
_entity.id
_entity.type
_entity.pdbx_description
1 polymer ?
#
loop_
_entity_poly.entity_id
_entity_poly.type
_entity_poly.pdbx_seq_one_letter_code
_entity_poly.pdbx_strand_id
1 'polypeptide(L)'
;LSRKTLDSFYELRRKEIRERTRYLYKKGQEDSPVNVGDQLFLTMMNLTMNMLWGGSVKAEEMESVGTVFKGVISEITRLLGEPNVSDFFPLIARFDLQGLVKKMRVCAHELDAIFDRA
;
A
#
# COMPACT_ATOMS: atom_id res chain seq x y z
N LEU A 1 -4.21 -3.10 -16.24
CA LEU A 1 -5.62 -3.50 -16.00
C LEU A 1 -6.47 -3.08 -17.19
N SER A 2 -7.31 -3.97 -17.73
CA SER A 2 -8.23 -3.61 -18.82
C SER A 2 -9.42 -2.82 -18.28
N ARG A 3 -10.12 -2.04 -19.13
CA ARG A 3 -11.36 -1.34 -18.74
C ARG A 3 -12.39 -2.32 -18.16
N LYS A 4 -12.59 -3.46 -18.82
CA LYS A 4 -13.49 -4.53 -18.38
C LYS A 4 -13.14 -5.04 -16.98
N THR A 5 -11.85 -5.20 -16.68
CA THR A 5 -11.37 -5.63 -15.36
C THR A 5 -11.57 -4.54 -14.29
N LEU A 6 -11.39 -3.26 -14.64
CA LEU A 6 -11.66 -2.17 -13.70
C LEU A 6 -13.16 -2.05 -13.39
N ASP A 7 -14.01 -2.24 -14.39
CA ASP A 7 -15.46 -2.18 -14.24
C ASP A 7 -15.99 -3.35 -13.40
N SER A 8 -15.39 -4.55 -13.51
CA SER A 8 -15.77 -5.68 -12.64
C SER A 8 -15.54 -5.42 -11.15
N PHE A 9 -14.62 -4.51 -10.80
CA PHE A 9 -14.34 -4.11 -9.41
C PHE A 9 -15.09 -2.84 -8.98
N TYR A 10 -16.00 -2.31 -9.79
CA TYR A 10 -16.72 -1.08 -9.47
C TYR A 10 -17.50 -1.17 -8.16
N GLU A 11 -18.29 -2.23 -7.96
CA GLU A 11 -19.09 -2.41 -6.74
C GLU A 11 -18.23 -2.59 -5.49
N LEU A 12 -17.08 -3.27 -5.62
CA LEU A 12 -16.11 -3.40 -4.54
C LEU A 12 -15.57 -2.02 -4.12
N ARG A 13 -15.12 -1.21 -5.09
CA ARG A 13 -14.65 0.16 -4.83
C ARG A 13 -15.74 1.04 -4.22
N ARG A 14 -16.96 0.93 -4.73
CA ARG A 14 -18.12 1.68 -4.24
C ARG A 14 -18.47 1.33 -2.80
N LYS A 15 -18.42 0.04 -2.44
CA LYS A 15 -18.70 -0.46 -1.10
C LYS A 15 -17.70 0.09 -0.08
N GLU A 16 -16.39 -0.09 -0.32
CA GLU A 16 -15.35 0.36 0.62
C GLU A 16 -15.41 1.88 0.83
N ILE A 17 -15.55 2.67 -0.25
CA ILE A 17 -15.64 4.13 -0.14
C ILE A 17 -16.86 4.53 0.70
N ARG A 18 -18.02 3.90 0.52
CA ARG A 18 -19.21 4.18 1.32
C ARG A 18 -19.01 3.85 2.79
N GLU A 19 -18.38 2.73 3.09
CA GLU A 19 -18.10 2.31 4.47
C GLU A 19 -17.13 3.26 5.16
N ARG A 20 -16.06 3.67 4.47
CA ARG A 20 -15.07 4.62 5.00
C ARG A 20 -15.65 6.02 5.18
N THR A 21 -16.46 6.51 4.24
CA THR A 21 -17.18 7.78 4.40
C THR A 21 -18.12 7.74 5.61
N ARG A 22 -18.84 6.62 5.82
CA ARG A 22 -19.70 6.45 7.00
C ARG A 22 -18.90 6.46 8.31
N TYR A 23 -17.74 5.78 8.33
CA TYR A 23 -16.83 5.79 9.48
C TYR A 23 -16.33 7.21 9.80
N LEU A 24 -15.84 7.94 8.79
CA LEU A 24 -15.34 9.31 8.97
C LEU A 24 -16.46 10.27 9.42
N TYR A 25 -17.66 10.12 8.86
CA TYR A 25 -18.83 10.91 9.28
C TYR A 25 -19.16 10.68 10.75
N LYS A 26 -19.20 9.42 11.21
CA LYS A 26 -19.43 9.09 12.61
C LYS A 26 -18.34 9.66 13.52
N LYS A 27 -17.07 9.59 13.10
CA LYS A 27 -15.95 10.17 13.85
C LYS A 27 -16.04 11.69 13.97
N GLY A 28 -16.53 12.36 12.93
CA GLY A 28 -16.83 13.78 12.96
C GLY A 28 -17.96 14.13 13.94
N GLN A 29 -19.00 13.29 14.05
CA GLN A 29 -20.06 13.49 15.05
C GLN A 29 -19.57 13.29 16.49
N GLU A 30 -18.52 12.49 16.68
CA GLU A 30 -17.90 12.22 17.98
C GLU A 30 -16.82 13.26 18.36
N ASP A 31 -16.57 14.29 17.53
CA ASP A 31 -15.43 15.22 17.65
C ASP A 31 -14.08 14.49 17.86
N SER A 32 -13.96 13.27 17.34
CA SER A 32 -12.79 12.43 17.50
C SER A 32 -11.75 12.82 16.45
N PRO A 33 -10.48 13.08 16.83
CA PRO A 33 -9.42 13.31 15.85
C PRO A 33 -9.19 12.06 15.01
N VAL A 34 -8.94 12.26 13.70
CA VAL A 34 -8.66 11.19 12.75
C VAL A 34 -7.47 11.58 11.88
N ASN A 35 -6.51 10.67 11.73
CA ASN A 35 -5.47 10.81 10.71
C ASN A 35 -6.03 10.37 9.34
N VAL A 36 -6.35 11.36 8.50
CA VAL A 36 -6.91 11.13 7.16
C VAL A 36 -5.94 10.36 6.25
N GLY A 37 -4.63 10.62 6.38
CA GLY A 37 -3.61 9.93 5.59
C GLY A 37 -3.58 8.43 5.88
N ASP A 38 -3.67 8.06 7.16
CA ASP A 38 -3.73 6.66 7.58
C ASP A 38 -5.00 5.98 7.09
N GLN A 39 -6.16 6.65 7.19
CA GLN A 39 -7.43 6.10 6.73
C GLN A 39 -7.45 5.91 5.21
N LEU A 40 -6.90 6.86 4.45
CA LEU A 40 -6.82 6.77 2.99
C LEU A 40 -5.87 5.63 2.57
N PHE A 41 -4.72 5.51 3.24
CA PHE A 41 -3.76 4.43 2.99
C PHE A 41 -4.41 3.06 3.21
N LEU A 42 -5.05 2.85 4.37
CA LEU A 42 -5.73 1.59 4.69
C LEU A 42 -6.84 1.28 3.68
N THR A 43 -7.63 2.28 3.29
CA THR A 43 -8.69 2.13 2.30
C THR A 43 -8.15 1.68 0.94
N MET A 44 -7.10 2.34 0.45
CA MET A 44 -6.49 2.03 -0.85
C MET A 44 -5.82 0.66 -0.86
N MET A 45 -5.13 0.32 0.24
CA MET A 45 -4.56 -1.00 0.45
C MET A 45 -5.65 -2.05 0.43
N ASN A 46 -6.73 -1.86 1.19
CA ASN A 46 -7.83 -2.81 1.25
C ASN A 46 -8.47 -3.06 -0.12
N LEU A 47 -8.69 -2.00 -0.89
CA LEU A 47 -9.19 -2.11 -2.25
C LEU A 47 -8.23 -2.87 -3.15
N THR A 48 -6.93 -2.54 -3.10
CA THR A 48 -5.92 -3.16 -3.96
C THR A 48 -5.79 -4.66 -3.64
N MET A 49 -5.74 -5.02 -2.35
CA MET A 49 -5.71 -6.42 -1.92
C MET A 49 -6.99 -7.15 -2.34
N ASN A 50 -8.17 -6.57 -2.12
CA ASN A 50 -9.43 -7.20 -2.52
C ASN A 50 -9.56 -7.38 -4.04
N MET A 51 -9.01 -6.46 -4.84
CA MET A 51 -8.98 -6.58 -6.31
C MET A 51 -7.98 -7.64 -6.79
N LEU A 52 -6.87 -7.85 -6.09
CA LEU A 52 -5.84 -8.82 -6.44
C LEU A 52 -6.18 -10.25 -5.96
N TRP A 53 -6.72 -10.40 -4.74
CA TRP A 53 -7.03 -11.69 -4.08
C TRP A 53 -8.53 -12.02 -3.99
N GLY A 54 -9.40 -11.28 -4.70
CA GLY A 54 -10.82 -11.61 -4.81
C GLY A 54 -11.62 -11.52 -3.52
N GLY A 55 -11.17 -10.76 -2.53
CA GLY A 55 -11.86 -10.58 -1.24
C GLY A 55 -11.65 -11.70 -0.21
N SER A 56 -10.63 -12.54 -0.39
CA SER A 56 -10.35 -13.70 0.47
C SER A 56 -9.63 -13.38 1.79
N VAL A 57 -9.08 -12.17 1.96
CA VAL A 57 -8.31 -11.83 3.16
C VAL A 57 -9.27 -11.44 4.28
N LYS A 58 -9.29 -12.19 5.39
CA LYS A 58 -10.15 -11.89 6.54
C LYS A 58 -9.74 -10.55 7.15
N ALA A 59 -10.71 -9.76 7.62
CA ALA A 59 -10.45 -8.44 8.19
C ALA A 59 -9.41 -8.43 9.33
N GLU A 60 -9.36 -9.51 10.12
CA GLU A 60 -8.41 -9.71 11.23
C GLU A 60 -6.98 -10.00 10.73
N GLU A 61 -6.82 -10.77 9.65
CA GLU A 61 -5.53 -10.94 8.96
C GLU A 61 -5.09 -9.62 8.33
N MET A 62 -6.04 -8.85 7.77
CA MET A 62 -5.80 -7.57 7.12
C MET A 62 -5.30 -6.48 8.06
N GLU A 63 -5.67 -6.51 9.34
CA GLU A 63 -5.20 -5.53 10.34
C GLU A 63 -3.75 -5.81 10.76
N SER A 64 -3.41 -7.07 11.00
CA SER A 64 -2.04 -7.48 11.34
C SER A 64 -1.09 -7.37 10.14
N VAL A 65 -1.51 -7.85 8.96
CA VAL A 65 -0.76 -7.73 7.70
C VAL A 65 -0.69 -6.27 7.26
N GLY A 66 -1.75 -5.50 7.47
CA GLY A 66 -1.85 -4.12 7.03
C GLY A 66 -0.83 -3.19 7.67
N THR A 67 -0.48 -3.41 8.94
CA THR A 67 0.54 -2.61 9.63
C THR A 67 1.94 -2.88 9.07
N VAL A 68 2.28 -4.16 8.84
CA VAL A 68 3.56 -4.56 8.24
C VAL A 68 3.64 -4.05 6.80
N PHE A 69 2.59 -4.28 6.01
CA PHE A 69 2.49 -3.80 4.63
C PHE A 69 2.62 -2.28 4.54
N LYS A 70 1.97 -1.54 5.43
CA LYS A 70 2.12 -0.08 5.52
C LYS A 70 3.57 0.33 5.76
N GLY A 71 4.27 -0.35 6.65
CA GLY A 71 5.69 -0.12 6.90
C GLY A 71 6.53 -0.32 5.63
N VAL A 72 6.35 -1.45 4.94
CA VAL A 72 7.07 -1.78 3.70
C VAL A 72 6.79 -0.75 2.60
N ILE A 73 5.53 -0.40 2.35
CA ILE A 73 5.16 0.61 1.33
C ILE A 73 5.68 2.00 1.69
N SER A 74 5.68 2.36 2.99
CA SER A 74 6.25 3.63 3.44
C SER A 74 7.75 3.70 3.15
N GLU A 75 8.49 2.62 3.39
CA GLU A 75 9.92 2.57 3.09
C GLU A 75 10.19 2.57 1.58
N ILE A 76 9.41 1.83 0.78
CA ILE A 76 9.49 1.90 -0.69
C ILE A 76 9.26 3.34 -1.17
N THR A 77 8.24 4.02 -0.65
CA THR A 77 7.92 5.41 -1.00
C THR A 77 9.08 6.35 -0.65
N ARG A 78 9.68 6.17 0.53
CA ARG A 78 10.86 6.92 0.96
C ARG A 78 12.06 6.68 0.02
N LEU A 79 12.32 5.42 -0.34
CA LEU A 79 13.41 5.03 -1.23
C LEU A 79 13.21 5.57 -2.66
N LEU A 80 11.98 5.55 -3.18
CA LEU A 80 11.65 6.12 -4.49
C LEU A 80 11.78 7.65 -4.52
N GLY A 81 11.56 8.31 -3.38
CA GLY A 81 11.74 9.76 -3.24
C GLY A 81 13.19 10.19 -3.06
N GLU A 82 14.12 9.26 -2.80
CA GLU A 82 15.53 9.56 -2.59
C GLU A 82 16.25 9.67 -3.96
N PRO A 83 16.94 10.78 -4.26
CA PRO A 83 17.74 10.88 -5.47
C PRO A 83 18.88 9.85 -5.47
N ASN A 84 18.89 8.96 -6.46
CA ASN A 84 19.97 7.99 -6.62
C ASN A 84 21.04 8.53 -7.58
N VAL A 85 22.25 8.78 -7.07
CA VAL A 85 23.42 9.26 -7.83
C VAL A 85 23.73 8.32 -9.00
N SER A 86 23.52 7.02 -8.83
CA SER A 86 23.76 6.01 -9.88
C SER A 86 22.88 6.21 -11.11
N ASP A 87 21.71 6.83 -10.96
CA ASP A 87 20.78 7.09 -12.07
C ASP A 87 21.29 8.24 -12.95
N PHE A 88 22.15 9.12 -12.42
CA PHE A 88 22.78 10.22 -13.15
C PHE A 88 24.17 9.88 -13.70
N PHE A 89 24.87 8.92 -13.09
CA PHE A 89 26.25 8.56 -13.44
C PHE A 89 26.40 7.05 -13.69
N PRO A 90 26.15 6.58 -14.93
CA PRO A 90 26.13 5.16 -15.26
C PRO A 90 27.42 4.38 -14.93
N LEU A 91 28.59 5.04 -14.97
CA LEU A 91 29.88 4.39 -14.68
C LEU A 91 29.99 3.84 -13.25
N ILE A 92 29.27 4.45 -12.30
CA ILE A 92 29.31 4.06 -10.88
C ILE A 92 28.08 3.26 -10.45
N ALA A 93 27.13 3.01 -11.36
CA ALA A 93 25.84 2.41 -11.02
C ALA A 93 25.95 1.00 -10.41
N ARG A 94 26.97 0.23 -10.79
CA ARG A 94 27.20 -1.13 -10.27
C ARG A 94 27.56 -1.18 -8.78
N PHE A 95 27.96 -0.06 -8.18
CA PHE A 95 28.46 -0.03 -6.81
C PHE A 95 27.37 0.19 -5.76
N ASP A 96 26.16 0.64 -6.17
CA ASP A 96 25.06 0.98 -5.26
C ASP A 96 25.54 1.86 -4.10
N LEU A 97 26.17 3.01 -4.42
CA LEU A 97 26.90 3.83 -3.45
C LEU A 97 26.04 4.31 -2.26
N GLN A 98 24.74 4.50 -2.48
CA GLN A 98 23.77 4.89 -1.44
C GLN A 98 23.06 3.69 -0.80
N GLY A 99 23.32 2.47 -1.29
CA GLY A 99 22.66 1.25 -0.86
C GLY A 99 21.16 1.19 -1.18
N LEU A 100 20.66 2.07 -2.05
CA LEU A 100 19.22 2.22 -2.32
C LEU A 100 18.68 0.99 -3.06
N VAL A 101 19.46 0.43 -3.99
CA VAL A 101 19.06 -0.78 -4.71
C VAL A 101 18.99 -1.96 -3.75
N LYS A 102 19.98 -2.11 -2.86
CA LYS A 102 19.97 -3.16 -1.83
C LYS A 102 18.79 -3.01 -0.87
N LYS A 103 18.50 -1.80 -0.39
CA LYS A 103 17.34 -1.54 0.50
C LYS A 103 16.02 -1.85 -0.22
N MET A 104 15.87 -1.42 -1.46
CA MET A 104 14.68 -1.72 -2.27
C MET A 104 14.47 -3.22 -2.44
N ARG A 105 15.56 -4.00 -2.62
CA ARG A 105 15.48 -5.46 -2.70
C ARG A 105 14.99 -6.10 -1.40
N VAL A 106 15.39 -5.57 -0.24
CA VAL A 106 14.86 -6.04 1.06
C VAL A 106 13.36 -5.78 1.15
N CYS A 107 12.91 -4.56 0.82
CA CYS A 107 11.48 -4.24 0.80
C CYS A 107 10.69 -5.12 -0.17
N ALA A 108 11.25 -5.43 -1.35
CA ALA A 108 10.63 -6.35 -2.31
C ALA A 108 10.45 -7.76 -1.73
N HIS A 109 11.46 -8.30 -1.04
CA HIS A 109 11.35 -9.59 -0.36
C HIS A 109 10.32 -9.59 0.77
N GLU A 110 10.22 -8.50 1.54
CA GLU A 110 9.19 -8.37 2.57
C GLU A 110 7.79 -8.31 1.97
N LEU A 111 7.63 -7.60 0.85
CA LEU A 111 6.38 -7.52 0.09
C LEU A 111 5.97 -8.90 -0.47
N ASP A 112 6.91 -9.62 -1.09
CA ASP A 112 6.69 -10.98 -1.59
C ASP A 112 6.26 -11.91 -0.45
N ALA A 113 6.94 -11.85 0.70
CA ALA A 113 6.60 -12.66 1.86
C ALA A 113 5.21 -12.34 2.44
N ILE A 114 4.74 -11.09 2.31
CA ILE A 114 3.35 -10.73 2.67
C ILE A 114 2.37 -11.36 1.68
N PHE A 115 2.68 -11.30 0.38
CA PHE A 115 1.81 -11.84 -0.66
C PHE A 115 1.76 -13.37 -0.68
N ASP A 116 2.85 -14.06 -0.34
CA ASP A 116 2.87 -15.53 -0.21
C ASP A 116 2.06 -16.03 1.01
N ARG A 117 1.77 -15.14 1.97
CA ARG A 117 1.01 -15.47 3.19
C ARG A 117 -0.47 -15.08 3.11
N ALA A 118 -0.88 -14.33 2.09
CA ALA A 118 -2.23 -13.81 1.89
C ALA A 118 -3.03 -14.68 0.92
#